data_AF-A0A3Q9NFX8-F1
#
_entry.id   AF-A0A3Q9NFX8-F1
#
_cell.length_a   1.000
_cell.length_b   1.000
_cell.length_c   1.000
_cell.angle_alpha   90.00
_cell.angle_beta   90.00
_cell.angle_gamma   90.00
#
_symmetry.space_group_name_H-M   'P 1'
#
loop_
_entity.id
_entity.type
_entity.pdbx_description
1 polymer ?
#
loop_
_entity_poly.entity_id
_entity_poly.type
_entity_poly.pdbx_seq_one_letter_code
_entity_poly.pdbx_strand_id
1 'polypeptide(L)'
;MKVIEGSLCSLAPLRFLCDEMLNGLAQWLRVAGYDASMPVLGSPDRQLMDQARAEQRWLVTADADLLDFACAPLYVLYLAGQDEQAHLRELTLKLDLDWCFAPFSRCKNCNTPLHTASEWEMQHFHPRASRRGHNKCGSVPRVANSTGMAAMYGKCAASWKR
;
A
#
# COMPACT_ATOMS: atom_id res chain seq x y z
N MET A 1 11.42 -14.81 19.47
CA MET A 1 10.51 -14.36 18.39
C MET A 1 9.46 -15.44 18.20
N LYS A 2 8.23 -15.23 18.67
CA LYS A 2 7.13 -16.16 18.41
C LYS A 2 6.67 -15.92 16.99
N VAL A 3 6.98 -16.87 16.11
CA VAL A 3 6.37 -16.99 14.79
C VAL A 3 4.87 -17.11 15.04
N ILE A 4 4.07 -16.28 14.36
CA ILE A 4 2.62 -16.34 14.42
C ILE A 4 2.21 -17.66 13.75
N GLU A 5 2.07 -18.72 14.54
CA GLU A 5 1.57 -20.02 14.10
C GLU A 5 0.06 -19.91 13.86
N GLY A 6 -0.27 -19.43 12.66
CA GLY A 6 -1.62 -19.21 12.22
C GLY A 6 -1.71 -19.17 10.70
N SER A 7 -1.24 -20.23 10.02
CA SER A 7 -1.59 -20.57 8.64
C SER A 7 -1.74 -19.40 7.63
N LEU A 8 -0.75 -18.49 7.56
CA LEU A 8 -0.41 -17.73 6.36
C LEU A 8 1.10 -17.87 6.03
N CYS A 9 1.75 -18.92 6.52
CA CYS A 9 3.17 -19.12 6.30
C CYS A 9 3.53 -19.26 4.81
N SER A 10 4.33 -18.29 4.35
CA SER A 10 5.61 -18.48 3.64
C SER A 10 5.71 -18.32 2.12
N LEU A 11 4.74 -17.72 1.43
CA LEU A 11 4.99 -17.23 0.08
C LEU A 11 5.12 -15.72 0.10
N ALA A 12 6.36 -15.25 0.28
CA ALA A 12 6.74 -13.98 -0.31
C ALA A 12 6.20 -13.94 -1.76
N PRO A 13 5.61 -12.82 -2.19
CA PRO A 13 5.67 -11.50 -1.56
C PRO A 13 4.57 -11.24 -0.51
N LEU A 14 4.88 -10.42 0.49
CA LEU A 14 3.88 -9.89 1.44
C LEU A 14 2.79 -9.10 0.69
N ARG A 15 1.53 -9.38 1.03
CA ARG A 15 0.35 -8.71 0.47
C ARG A 15 -0.51 -8.18 1.61
N PHE A 16 -1.00 -6.96 1.44
CA PHE A 16 -1.72 -6.21 2.46
C PHE A 16 -3.12 -5.87 1.97
N LEU A 17 -4.09 -5.90 2.88
CA LEU A 17 -5.34 -5.18 2.79
C LEU A 17 -5.31 -4.13 3.90
N CYS A 18 -5.24 -2.85 3.56
CA CYS A 18 -5.29 -1.77 4.54
C CYS A 18 -6.72 -1.27 4.65
N ASP A 19 -7.22 -1.05 5.86
CA ASP A 19 -8.52 -0.41 6.06
C ASP A 19 -8.57 1.02 5.47
N GLU A 20 -9.75 1.64 5.51
CA GLU A 20 -9.94 2.99 4.96
C GLU A 20 -9.22 4.10 5.73
N MET A 21 -8.93 3.89 7.01
CA MET A 21 -8.18 4.84 7.85
C MET A 21 -6.69 4.87 7.49
N LEU A 22 -6.17 3.77 6.94
CA LEU A 22 -4.76 3.58 6.62
C LEU A 22 -4.42 3.83 5.14
N ASN A 23 -5.17 4.69 4.45
CA ASN A 23 -4.93 5.02 3.03
C ASN A 23 -3.50 5.56 2.79
N GLY A 24 -2.97 6.42 3.67
CA GLY A 24 -1.59 6.91 3.57
C GLY A 24 -0.56 5.79 3.65
N LEU A 25 -0.73 4.89 4.62
CA LEU A 25 0.13 3.71 4.79
C LEU A 25 0.07 2.77 3.58
N ALA A 26 -1.11 2.51 3.03
CA ALA A 26 -1.27 1.72 1.82
C ALA A 26 -0.53 2.33 0.63
N GLN A 27 -0.54 3.66 0.51
CA GLN A 27 0.19 4.37 -0.52
C GLN A 27 1.72 4.22 -0.36
N TRP A 28 2.24 4.31 0.86
CA TRP A 28 3.67 4.10 1.12
C TRP A 28 4.10 2.66 0.82
N LEU A 29 3.31 1.66 1.23
CA LEU A 29 3.57 0.26 0.89
C LEU A 29 3.67 0.04 -0.62
N ARG A 30 2.77 0.65 -1.40
CA ARG A 30 2.80 0.59 -2.87
C ARG A 30 4.03 1.27 -3.47
N VAL A 31 4.45 2.41 -2.91
CA VAL A 31 5.66 3.11 -3.35
C VAL A 31 6.90 2.25 -3.10
N ALA A 32 6.96 1.56 -1.96
CA ALA A 32 8.02 0.60 -1.64
C ALA A 32 7.98 -0.67 -2.51
N GLY A 33 6.86 -0.93 -3.20
CA GLY A 33 6.69 -2.06 -4.13
C GLY A 33 5.84 -3.21 -3.63
N TYR A 34 5.27 -3.10 -2.43
CA TYR A 34 4.37 -4.11 -1.88
C TYR A 34 2.97 -4.03 -2.50
N ASP A 35 2.32 -5.18 -2.60
CA ASP A 35 0.91 -5.27 -2.99
C ASP A 35 0.02 -4.86 -1.80
N ALA A 36 -0.54 -3.65 -1.85
CA ALA A 36 -1.48 -3.18 -0.83
C ALA A 36 -2.81 -2.78 -1.45
N SER A 37 -3.86 -3.56 -1.22
CA SER A 37 -5.24 -3.21 -1.58
C SER A 37 -5.90 -2.38 -0.48
N MET A 38 -6.98 -1.70 -0.86
CA MET A 38 -7.89 -1.02 0.07
C MET A 38 -9.30 -1.49 -0.26
N PRO A 39 -10.19 -1.59 0.73
CA PRO A 39 -11.56 -1.99 0.51
C PRO A 39 -12.34 -0.90 -0.24
N VAL A 40 -13.56 -1.25 -0.64
CA VAL A 40 -14.54 -0.25 -1.05
C VAL A 40 -14.90 0.60 0.17
N LEU A 41 -15.03 1.92 0.00
CA LEU A 41 -15.37 2.84 1.08
C LEU A 41 -16.67 2.37 1.78
N GLY A 42 -16.63 2.30 3.12
CA GLY A 42 -17.77 1.84 3.92
C GLY A 42 -18.05 0.34 3.84
N SER A 43 -17.06 -0.48 3.47
CA SER A 43 -17.19 -1.94 3.56
C SER A 43 -17.28 -2.36 5.04
N PRO A 44 -18.23 -3.25 5.41
CA PRO A 44 -18.35 -3.71 6.79
C PRO A 44 -17.17 -4.60 7.19
N ASP A 45 -16.83 -4.62 8.48
CA ASP A 45 -15.68 -5.35 9.03
C ASP A 45 -15.63 -6.82 8.62
N ARG A 46 -16.78 -7.49 8.64
CA ARG A 46 -16.89 -8.89 8.21
C ARG A 46 -16.44 -9.06 6.76
N GLN A 47 -16.77 -8.13 5.88
CA GLN A 47 -16.34 -8.16 4.48
C GLN A 47 -14.84 -7.92 4.35
N LEU A 48 -14.24 -7.06 5.20
CA LEU A 48 -12.78 -6.87 5.24
C LEU A 48 -12.07 -8.16 5.63
N MET A 49 -12.55 -8.83 6.68
CA MET A 49 -12.02 -10.10 7.16
C MET A 49 -12.13 -11.19 6.09
N ASP A 50 -13.31 -11.35 5.50
CA ASP A 50 -13.56 -12.32 4.44
C ASP A 50 -12.68 -12.05 3.21
N GLN A 51 -12.51 -10.78 2.83
CA GLN A 51 -11.64 -10.38 1.71
C GLN A 51 -10.17 -10.68 2.01
N ALA A 52 -9.66 -10.28 3.17
CA ALA A 52 -8.27 -10.54 3.57
C ALA A 52 -7.96 -12.05 3.57
N ARG A 53 -8.89 -12.85 4.11
CA ARG A 53 -8.77 -14.30 4.11
C ARG A 53 -8.81 -14.87 2.70
N ALA A 54 -9.80 -14.51 1.88
CA ALA A 54 -9.96 -15.03 0.52
C ALA A 54 -8.77 -14.67 -0.38
N GLU A 55 -8.26 -13.45 -0.24
CA GLU A 55 -7.12 -12.97 -1.04
C GLU A 55 -5.76 -13.34 -0.44
N GLN A 56 -5.71 -13.98 0.73
CA GLN A 56 -4.48 -14.34 1.46
C GLN A 56 -3.60 -13.10 1.72
N ARG A 57 -4.19 -12.08 2.34
CA ARG A 57 -3.55 -10.81 2.69
C ARG A 57 -3.51 -10.62 4.20
N TRP A 58 -2.48 -9.94 4.67
CA TRP A 58 -2.47 -9.34 6.00
C TRP A 58 -3.47 -8.19 6.04
N LEU A 59 -4.46 -8.26 6.91
CA LEU A 59 -5.35 -7.13 7.18
C LEU A 59 -4.64 -6.19 8.14
N VAL A 60 -4.31 -4.98 7.69
CA VAL A 60 -3.69 -3.95 8.54
C VAL A 60 -4.76 -2.94 8.90
N THR A 61 -4.91 -2.68 10.20
CA THR A 61 -5.96 -1.79 10.71
C THR A 61 -5.50 -0.99 11.92
N ALA A 62 -6.08 0.20 12.10
CA ALA A 62 -6.00 0.97 13.35
C ALA A 62 -7.29 0.89 14.17
N ASP A 63 -8.26 0.09 13.73
CA ASP A 63 -9.50 -0.19 14.45
C ASP A 63 -9.33 -1.40 15.38
N ALA A 64 -9.63 -1.21 16.65
CA ALA A 64 -9.55 -2.28 17.64
C ALA A 64 -10.75 -3.23 17.53
N ASP A 65 -11.89 -2.78 16.99
CA ASP A 65 -13.13 -3.59 16.89
C ASP A 65 -12.92 -4.81 15.97
N LEU A 66 -12.03 -4.70 14.99
CA LEU A 66 -11.62 -5.81 14.12
C LEU A 66 -10.90 -6.96 14.86
N LEU A 67 -10.42 -6.72 16.08
CA LEU A 67 -9.78 -7.74 16.92
C LEU A 67 -10.79 -8.66 17.63
N ASP A 68 -12.06 -8.25 17.73
CA ASP A 68 -13.12 -9.04 18.38
C ASP A 68 -13.52 -10.28 17.54
N PHE A 69 -13.13 -10.32 16.27
CA PHE A 69 -13.34 -11.47 15.42
C PHE A 69 -12.41 -12.62 15.84
N ALA A 70 -12.97 -13.80 16.11
CA ALA A 70 -12.22 -14.97 16.57
C ALA A 70 -11.05 -15.39 15.64
N CYS A 71 -11.11 -15.06 14.35
CA CYS A 71 -10.04 -15.36 13.39
C CYS A 71 -8.99 -14.25 13.24
N ALA A 72 -9.16 -13.10 13.90
CA ALA A 72 -8.25 -11.96 13.81
C ALA A 72 -6.78 -12.28 14.16
N PRO A 73 -6.47 -13.06 15.21
CA PRO A 73 -5.08 -13.35 15.59
C PRO A 73 -4.24 -14.06 14.52
N LEU A 74 -4.87 -14.60 13.48
CA LEU A 74 -4.20 -15.34 12.41
C LEU A 74 -3.60 -14.44 11.33
N TYR A 75 -4.24 -13.31 11.02
CA TYR A 75 -3.87 -12.48 9.85
C TYR A 75 -4.18 -10.98 9.98
N VAL A 76 -4.64 -10.53 11.16
CA VAL A 76 -4.89 -9.10 11.42
C VAL A 76 -3.71 -8.48 12.15
N LEU A 77 -3.22 -7.38 11.62
CA LEU A 77 -2.17 -6.53 12.19
C LEU A 77 -2.80 -5.22 12.65
N TYR A 78 -3.14 -5.17 13.93
CA TYR A 78 -3.56 -3.95 14.57
C TYR A 78 -2.36 -3.02 14.80
N LEU A 79 -2.51 -1.74 14.48
CA LEU A 79 -1.55 -0.67 14.74
C LEU A 79 -2.13 0.28 15.79
N ALA A 80 -1.42 0.45 16.91
CA ALA A 80 -1.85 1.28 18.04
C ALA A 80 -1.39 2.74 17.92
N GLY A 81 -0.54 3.05 16.93
CA GLY A 81 -0.10 4.41 16.62
C GLY A 81 -1.25 5.40 16.49
N GLN A 82 -0.97 6.68 16.76
CA GLN A 82 -1.97 7.75 16.69
C GLN A 82 -1.81 8.61 15.42
N ASP A 83 -0.74 8.40 14.68
CA ASP A 83 -0.42 9.12 13.45
C ASP A 83 0.22 8.19 12.41
N GLU A 84 0.27 8.67 11.16
CA GLU A 84 0.82 7.92 10.04
C GLU A 84 2.28 7.47 10.27
N GLN A 85 3.09 8.31 10.90
CA GLN A 85 4.51 8.00 11.16
C GLN A 85 4.64 6.87 12.20
N ALA A 86 3.78 6.87 13.22
CA ALA A 86 3.71 5.81 14.21
C ALA A 86 3.25 4.49 13.57
N HIS A 87 2.24 4.53 12.69
CA HIS A 87 1.79 3.35 11.94
C HIS A 87 2.89 2.75 11.06
N LEU A 88 3.62 3.59 10.31
CA LEU A 88 4.73 3.14 9.46
C LEU A 88 5.82 2.48 10.31
N ARG A 89 6.24 3.12 11.42
CA ARG A 89 7.23 2.57 12.34
C ARG A 89 6.78 1.24 12.95
N GLU A 90 5.56 1.19 13.45
CA GLU A 90 5.02 0.00 14.09
C GLU A 90 4.94 -1.17 13.10
N LEU A 91 4.39 -0.95 11.90
CA LEU A 91 4.31 -1.99 10.89
C LEU A 91 5.69 -2.48 10.45
N THR A 92 6.66 -1.56 10.31
CA THR A 92 8.07 -1.90 10.02
C THR A 92 8.62 -2.84 11.08
N LEU A 93 8.42 -2.54 12.36
CA LEU A 93 8.92 -3.36 13.46
C LEU A 93 8.22 -4.73 13.55
N LYS A 94 6.93 -4.83 13.20
CA LYS A 94 6.18 -6.10 13.25
C LYS A 94 6.59 -7.08 12.16
N LEU A 95 6.94 -6.58 10.97
CA LEU A 95 7.15 -7.41 9.78
C LEU A 95 8.56 -7.32 9.18
N ASP A 96 9.45 -6.51 9.76
CA ASP A 96 10.78 -6.22 9.24
C ASP A 96 10.74 -5.77 7.76
N LEU A 97 9.92 -4.73 7.49
CA LEU A 97 9.66 -4.27 6.12
C LEU A 97 10.88 -3.58 5.51
N ASP A 98 11.18 -3.95 4.27
CA ASP A 98 12.11 -3.24 3.40
C ASP A 98 11.36 -2.19 2.57
N TRP A 99 11.47 -0.92 2.97
CA TRP A 99 10.86 0.19 2.24
C TRP A 99 11.50 0.46 0.87
N CYS A 100 12.61 -0.22 0.57
CA CYS A 100 13.28 -0.22 -0.72
C CYS A 100 13.14 -1.56 -1.48
N PHE A 101 12.15 -2.40 -1.13
CA PHE A 101 11.95 -3.74 -1.71
C PHE A 101 11.86 -3.76 -3.24
N ALA A 102 10.95 -2.97 -3.82
CA ALA A 102 10.82 -2.79 -5.27
C ALA A 102 10.24 -1.39 -5.60
N PRO A 103 11.00 -0.32 -5.37
CA PRO A 103 10.49 1.04 -5.41
C PRO A 103 9.86 1.39 -6.75
N PHE A 104 8.70 2.05 -6.71
CA PHE A 104 7.96 2.49 -7.90
C PHE A 104 7.62 1.36 -8.90
N SER A 105 7.53 0.11 -8.43
CA SER A 105 7.03 -1.02 -9.21
C SER A 105 5.50 -1.09 -9.25
N ARG A 106 4.80 -0.30 -8.42
CA ARG A 106 3.33 -0.25 -8.37
C ARG A 106 2.83 1.19 -8.29
N CYS A 107 1.63 1.41 -8.81
CA CYS A 107 0.97 2.70 -8.73
C CYS A 107 0.58 3.02 -7.27
N LYS A 108 1.08 4.15 -6.74
CA LYS A 108 0.69 4.67 -5.42
C LYS A 108 -0.82 4.72 -5.20
N ASN A 109 -1.59 5.09 -6.23
CA ASN A 109 -3.03 5.33 -6.10
C ASN A 109 -3.89 4.07 -6.25
N CYS A 110 -3.53 3.15 -7.15
CA CYS A 110 -4.40 2.02 -7.51
C CYS A 110 -3.74 0.65 -7.44
N ASN A 111 -2.52 0.55 -6.90
CA ASN A 111 -1.79 -0.70 -6.67
C ASN A 111 -1.41 -1.51 -7.92
N THR A 112 -1.78 -1.05 -9.13
CA THR A 112 -1.43 -1.76 -10.35
C THR A 112 0.09 -1.77 -10.57
N PRO A 113 0.68 -2.91 -10.96
CA PRO A 113 2.08 -2.95 -11.39
C PRO A 113 2.38 -1.93 -12.48
N LEU A 114 3.53 -1.28 -12.38
CA LEU A 114 4.06 -0.35 -13.37
C LEU A 114 5.07 -1.07 -14.25
N HIS A 115 5.11 -0.71 -15.54
CA HIS A 115 6.15 -1.12 -16.47
C HIS A 115 7.14 0.01 -16.69
N THR A 116 8.33 -0.29 -17.21
CA THR A 116 9.30 0.77 -17.54
C THR A 116 8.79 1.59 -18.73
N ALA A 117 8.82 2.92 -18.61
CA ALA A 117 8.39 3.80 -19.69
C ALA A 117 9.26 3.62 -20.94
N SER A 118 8.62 3.50 -22.10
CA SER A 118 9.28 3.68 -23.39
C SER A 118 9.61 5.16 -23.63
N GLU A 119 10.58 5.43 -24.50
CA GLU A 119 10.93 6.79 -24.94
C GLU A 119 9.72 7.55 -25.48
N TRP A 120 8.86 6.85 -26.24
CA TRP A 120 7.62 7.41 -26.76
C TRP A 120 6.67 7.80 -25.62
N GLU A 121 6.48 6.91 -24.63
CA GLU A 121 5.62 7.21 -23.49
C GLU A 121 6.13 8.40 -22.66
N MET A 122 7.44 8.51 -22.45
CA MET A 122 8.01 9.65 -21.72
C MET A 122 7.75 10.98 -22.43
N GLN A 123 7.75 10.99 -23.77
CA GLN A 123 7.54 12.19 -24.59
C GLN A 123 6.05 12.56 -24.74
N HIS A 124 5.15 11.59 -24.69
CA HIS A 124 3.73 11.79 -25.03
C HIS A 124 2.80 11.75 -23.81
N PHE A 125 3.22 11.18 -22.68
CA PHE A 125 2.42 11.17 -21.45
C PHE A 125 2.96 12.17 -20.44
N HIS A 126 2.24 13.28 -20.34
CA HIS A 126 2.40 14.22 -19.25
C HIS A 126 1.34 13.94 -18.17
N PRO A 127 1.69 13.98 -16.87
CA PRO A 127 0.72 13.82 -15.81
C PRO A 127 -0.41 14.83 -15.98
N ARG A 128 -1.63 14.37 -16.31
CA ARG A 128 -2.82 15.20 -16.14
C ARG A 128 -2.97 15.43 -14.65
N ALA A 129 -3.22 16.67 -14.24
CA ALA A 129 -3.53 16.98 -12.85
C ALA A 129 -4.70 16.07 -12.42
N SER A 130 -4.44 15.17 -11.47
CA SER A 130 -5.46 14.28 -10.91
C SER A 130 -6.59 15.15 -10.36
N ARG A 131 -7.80 15.04 -10.94
CA ARG A 131 -8.98 15.59 -10.29
C ARG A 131 -9.21 14.77 -9.02
N ARG A 132 -9.19 15.44 -7.87
CA ARG A 132 -9.47 14.86 -6.55
C ARG A 132 -10.74 13.98 -6.65
N GLY A 133 -10.65 12.72 -6.24
CA GLY A 133 -11.83 11.86 -6.04
C GLY A 133 -12.00 10.65 -6.98
N HIS A 134 -11.07 10.36 -7.89
CA HIS A 134 -11.14 9.13 -8.69
C HIS A 134 -10.00 8.16 -8.36
N ASN A 135 -10.35 7.14 -7.60
CA ASN A 135 -9.63 5.89 -7.31
C ASN A 135 -9.41 4.99 -8.55
N LYS A 136 -9.61 5.53 -9.77
CA LYS A 136 -9.29 4.86 -11.02
C LYS A 136 -8.26 5.69 -11.77
N CYS A 137 -7.05 5.16 -11.89
CA CYS A 137 -6.02 5.67 -12.81
C CYS A 137 -6.50 5.41 -14.25
N GLY A 138 -7.44 6.22 -14.73
CA GLY A 138 -8.00 6.11 -16.08
C GLY A 138 -6.97 6.56 -17.13
N SER A 139 -6.77 5.70 -18.13
CA SER A 139 -6.13 5.92 -19.45
C SER A 139 -4.70 6.49 -19.50
N VAL A 140 -3.99 6.64 -18.37
CA VAL A 140 -2.56 6.98 -18.37
C VAL A 140 -1.75 5.67 -18.34
N PRO A 141 -0.74 5.49 -19.21
CA PRO A 141 0.10 4.31 -19.14
C PRO A 141 0.87 4.30 -17.82
N ARG A 142 1.00 3.08 -17.32
CA ARG A 142 1.49 2.79 -15.99
C ARG A 142 3.00 2.70 -16.01
N VAL A 143 3.63 3.85 -16.21
CA VAL A 143 5.07 3.92 -16.43
C VAL A 143 5.84 4.25 -15.15
N ALA A 144 6.92 3.51 -14.92
CA ALA A 144 8.00 3.85 -14.00
C ALA A 144 9.17 4.42 -14.82
N ASN A 145 9.73 5.55 -14.40
CA ASN A 145 10.94 6.10 -15.02
C ASN A 145 12.19 5.44 -14.40
N SER A 146 13.19 5.12 -15.21
CA SER A 146 14.44 4.44 -14.82
C SER A 146 15.27 5.20 -13.78
N THR A 147 14.96 6.47 -13.52
CA THR A 147 15.60 7.31 -12.51
C THR A 147 14.84 7.40 -11.18
N GLY A 148 13.75 6.65 -10.98
CA GLY A 148 13.11 6.50 -9.66
C GLY A 148 12.59 7.78 -8.99
N MET A 149 12.63 8.96 -9.62
CA MET A 149 12.41 10.22 -8.90
C MET A 149 11.57 11.28 -9.63
N ALA A 150 11.17 11.08 -10.89
CA ALA A 150 10.74 12.22 -11.72
C ALA A 150 9.25 12.30 -12.12
N ALA A 151 8.36 11.36 -11.76
CA ALA A 151 7.01 11.37 -12.35
C ALA A 151 5.83 11.18 -11.38
N MET A 152 5.97 11.48 -10.08
CA MET A 152 4.86 11.33 -9.12
C MET A 152 4.40 12.59 -8.40
N TYR A 153 5.06 13.74 -8.56
CA TYR A 153 4.59 14.96 -7.90
C TYR A 153 4.72 16.19 -8.80
N GLY A 154 3.57 16.74 -9.19
CA GLY A 154 3.50 18.15 -9.52
C GLY A 154 3.95 18.95 -8.30
N LYS A 155 5.12 19.58 -8.42
CA LYS A 155 5.65 20.66 -7.57
C LYS A 155 5.65 20.37 -6.05
N CYS A 156 6.65 19.65 -5.58
CA CYS A 156 7.26 19.93 -4.27
C CYS A 156 8.68 19.33 -4.22
N ALA A 157 9.56 19.81 -5.09
CA ALA A 157 11.00 19.58 -4.98
C ALA A 157 11.67 20.94 -4.81
N ALA A 158 11.41 21.56 -3.66
CA ALA A 158 12.22 22.66 -3.18
C ALA A 158 12.60 22.34 -1.73
N SER A 159 13.91 22.22 -1.52
CA SER A 159 14.58 22.13 -0.23
C SER A 159 14.38 20.84 0.55
N TRP A 160 15.22 19.83 0.27
CA TRP A 160 15.97 19.09 1.29
C TRP A 160 17.42 18.97 0.79
N LYS A 161 18.20 20.01 1.08
CA LYS A 161 19.67 19.93 1.12
C LYS A 161 20.10 20.46 2.47
N ARG A 162 20.80 19.58 3.20
CA ARG A 162 21.40 19.68 4.54
C ARG A 162 20.46 19.46 5.70
#